data_AF-A0A1C4E4D5-F1
#
_entry.id   AF-A0A1C4E4D5-F1
#
_cell.length_a   1.000
_cell.length_b   1.000
_cell.length_c   1.000
_cell.angle_alpha   90.00
_cell.angle_beta   90.00
_cell.angle_gamma   90.00
#
_symmetry.space_group_name_H-M   'P 1'
#
loop_
_entity.id
_entity.type
_entity.pdbx_description
1 polymer ?
#
loop_
_entity_poly.entity_id
_entity_poly.type
_entity_poly.pdbx_seq_one_letter_code
_entity_poly.pdbx_strand_id
1 'polypeptide(L)'
;MPAFERKSSWGDIFSVLSNAWISVVFYVIIAVVILYAFYKLMRKKAKKSEIEQDKQSITKERTDRTEKNKKVMHQFEQPLPKDTIRKTLVEWERTLPFHEQRKSYETMQQWLKRICRTRDIIPIYESVRYGEKTYTELDVEKTVRWVERGGKG
;
A
#
# COMPACT_ATOMS: atom_id res chain seq x y z
N MET A 1 -35.50 -21.20 58.50
CA MET A 1 -35.15 -20.40 57.30
C MET A 1 -36.40 -20.29 56.44
N PRO A 2 -36.92 -19.09 56.11
CA PRO A 2 -38.13 -19.01 55.29
C PRO A 2 -37.78 -19.23 53.81
N ALA A 3 -38.61 -20.03 53.13
CA ALA A 3 -38.50 -20.29 51.71
C ALA A 3 -38.89 -19.03 50.92
N PHE A 4 -37.99 -18.56 50.06
CA PHE A 4 -38.26 -17.47 49.13
C PHE A 4 -39.16 -18.00 48.01
N GLU A 5 -40.48 -17.87 48.17
CA GLU A 5 -41.43 -18.08 47.08
C GLU A 5 -41.20 -17.01 46.01
N ARG A 6 -40.42 -17.36 44.99
CA ARG A 6 -40.26 -16.53 43.79
C ARG A 6 -41.57 -16.59 43.02
N LYS A 7 -42.50 -15.66 43.30
CA LYS A 7 -43.67 -15.44 42.44
C LYS A 7 -43.19 -15.24 41.01
N SER A 8 -43.55 -16.18 40.15
CA SER A 8 -43.17 -16.18 38.75
C SER A 8 -43.87 -15.03 38.04
N SER A 9 -43.17 -13.90 37.89
CA SER A 9 -43.59 -12.69 37.17
C SER A 9 -44.01 -12.93 35.72
N TRP A 10 -43.85 -14.14 35.19
CA TRP A 10 -44.26 -14.53 33.85
C TRP A 10 -45.78 -14.72 33.73
N GLY A 11 -46.46 -15.18 34.79
CA GLY A 11 -47.91 -15.46 34.75
C GLY A 11 -48.75 -14.21 34.51
N ASP A 12 -48.37 -13.11 35.17
CA ASP A 12 -49.04 -11.81 35.03
C ASP A 12 -48.81 -11.17 33.65
N ILE A 13 -47.66 -11.46 33.02
CA ILE A 13 -47.38 -10.99 31.66
C ILE A 13 -48.27 -11.74 30.65
N PHE A 14 -48.41 -13.07 30.78
CA PHE A 14 -49.29 -13.86 29.90
C PHE A 14 -50.77 -13.53 30.08
N SER A 15 -51.22 -13.18 31.30
CA SER A 15 -52.61 -12.79 31.55
C SER A 15 -52.95 -11.43 30.95
N VAL A 16 -52.02 -10.46 30.96
CA VAL A 16 -52.19 -9.13 30.34
C VAL A 16 -52.24 -9.22 28.80
N LEU A 17 -51.54 -10.19 28.20
CA LEU A 17 -51.55 -10.49 26.77
C LEU A 17 -52.85 -11.16 26.26
N SER A 18 -53.75 -11.60 27.16
CA SER A 18 -55.04 -12.22 26.78
C SER A 18 -56.04 -11.23 26.16
N ASN A 19 -55.84 -9.93 26.40
CA ASN A 19 -56.65 -8.88 25.82
C ASN A 19 -56.15 -8.53 24.41
N ALA A 20 -57.02 -8.70 23.41
CA ALA A 20 -56.68 -8.52 22.00
C ALA A 20 -56.05 -7.14 21.70
N TRP A 21 -56.57 -6.06 22.30
CA TRP A 21 -56.04 -4.70 22.14
C TRP A 21 -54.63 -4.54 22.72
N ILE A 22 -54.38 -5.05 23.93
CA ILE A 22 -53.08 -4.93 24.61
C ILE A 22 -52.00 -5.71 23.86
N SER A 23 -52.37 -6.88 23.32
CA SER A 23 -51.48 -7.69 22.47
C SER A 23 -51.06 -6.91 21.21
N VAL A 24 -52.00 -6.26 20.52
CA VAL A 24 -51.69 -5.42 19.34
C VAL A 24 -50.71 -4.31 19.69
N VAL A 25 -50.95 -3.55 20.77
CA VAL A 25 -50.06 -2.46 21.21
C VAL A 25 -48.66 -3.00 21.55
N PHE A 26 -48.58 -4.16 22.21
CA PHE A 26 -47.31 -4.79 22.57
C PHE A 26 -46.48 -5.16 21.34
N TYR A 27 -47.08 -5.74 20.31
CA TYR A 27 -46.38 -6.06 19.06
C TYR A 27 -45.94 -4.82 18.28
N VAL A 28 -46.72 -3.74 18.30
CA VAL A 28 -46.34 -2.45 17.69
C VAL A 28 -45.08 -1.89 18.36
N ILE A 29 -45.01 -1.93 19.69
CA ILE A 29 -43.83 -1.48 20.45
C ILE A 29 -42.60 -2.33 20.09
N ILE A 30 -42.75 -3.66 20.04
CA ILE A 30 -41.66 -4.57 19.64
C ILE A 30 -41.19 -4.26 18.22
N ALA A 31 -42.11 -4.06 17.27
CA ALA A 31 -41.78 -3.72 15.88
C ALA A 31 -40.99 -2.41 15.78
N VAL A 32 -41.36 -1.37 16.54
CA VAL A 32 -40.64 -0.09 16.59
C VAL A 32 -39.24 -0.28 17.19
N VAL A 33 -39.08 -1.08 18.24
CA VAL A 33 -37.77 -1.38 18.84
C VAL A 33 -36.87 -2.13 17.85
N ILE A 34 -37.43 -3.11 17.13
CA ILE A 34 -36.72 -3.85 16.08
C ILE A 34 -36.29 -2.89 14.96
N LEU A 35 -37.20 -2.06 14.43
CA LEU A 35 -36.88 -1.06 13.40
C LEU A 35 -35.79 -0.09 13.85
N TYR A 36 -35.87 0.42 15.09
CA TYR A 36 -34.86 1.30 15.64
C TYR A 36 -33.50 0.61 15.81
N ALA A 37 -33.49 -0.65 16.27
CA ALA A 37 -32.28 -1.46 16.37
C ALA A 37 -31.66 -1.70 14.99
N PHE A 38 -32.47 -2.07 13.98
CA PHE A 38 -32.01 -2.22 12.59
C PHE A 38 -31.48 -0.91 12.03
N TYR A 39 -32.17 0.22 12.21
CA TYR A 39 -31.70 1.55 11.79
C TYR A 39 -30.34 1.89 12.44
N LYS A 40 -30.20 1.67 13.74
CA LYS A 40 -28.96 1.92 14.49
C LYS A 40 -27.83 0.98 14.06
N LEU A 41 -28.13 -0.28 13.76
CA LEU A 41 -27.17 -1.26 13.25
C LEU A 41 -26.74 -0.92 11.82
N MET A 42 -27.66 -0.53 10.93
CA MET A 42 -27.33 -0.11 9.57
C MET A 42 -26.46 1.16 9.57
N ARG A 43 -26.73 2.13 10.46
CA ARG A 43 -25.86 3.30 10.67
C ARG A 43 -24.44 2.92 11.11
N LYS A 44 -24.30 1.88 11.95
CA LYS A 44 -22.98 1.34 12.35
C LYS A 44 -22.32 0.53 11.25
N LYS A 45 -23.09 -0.21 10.45
CA LYS A 45 -22.60 -1.01 9.33
C LYS A 45 -22.09 -0.13 8.19
N ALA A 46 -22.76 0.98 7.86
CA ALA A 46 -22.26 1.93 6.86
C ALA A 46 -20.87 2.49 7.24
N LYS A 47 -20.64 2.83 8.52
CA LYS A 47 -19.30 3.21 9.01
C LYS A 47 -18.30 2.05 9.08
N LYS A 48 -18.75 0.83 9.41
CA LYS A 48 -17.85 -0.34 9.53
C LYS A 48 -17.47 -0.96 8.18
N SER A 49 -18.38 -1.02 7.21
CA SER A 49 -18.11 -1.56 5.88
C SER A 49 -17.14 -0.68 5.11
N GLU A 50 -17.24 0.65 5.26
CA GLU A 50 -16.25 1.58 4.73
C GLU A 50 -14.88 1.39 5.40
N ILE A 51 -14.81 1.23 6.73
CA ILE A 51 -13.56 0.99 7.46
C ILE A 51 -12.95 -0.40 7.18
N GLU A 52 -13.76 -1.44 6.97
CA GLU A 52 -13.29 -2.81 6.70
C GLU A 52 -12.86 -2.99 5.24
N GLN A 53 -13.59 -2.37 4.31
CA GLN A 53 -13.21 -2.30 2.89
C GLN A 53 -11.97 -1.41 2.69
N ASP A 54 -11.84 -0.31 3.44
CA ASP A 54 -10.63 0.52 3.49
C ASP A 54 -9.45 -0.25 4.08
N LYS A 55 -9.62 -0.94 5.22
CA LYS A 55 -8.57 -1.83 5.80
C LYS A 55 -8.16 -2.96 4.86
N GLN A 56 -9.09 -3.58 4.14
CA GLN A 56 -8.78 -4.63 3.17
C GLN A 56 -8.08 -4.06 1.93
N SER A 57 -8.44 -2.85 1.49
CA SER A 57 -7.76 -2.15 0.38
C SER A 57 -6.35 -1.70 0.77
N ILE A 58 -6.16 -1.14 1.96
CA ILE A 58 -4.86 -0.75 2.53
C ILE A 58 -3.96 -1.98 2.75
N THR A 59 -4.54 -3.11 3.17
CA THR A 59 -3.78 -4.36 3.34
C THR A 59 -3.32 -4.91 1.99
N LYS A 60 -4.20 -4.93 0.98
CA LYS A 60 -3.84 -5.32 -0.40
C LYS A 60 -2.78 -4.40 -1.00
N GLU A 61 -2.87 -3.09 -0.75
CA GLU A 61 -1.87 -2.11 -1.19
C GLU A 61 -0.51 -2.30 -0.47
N ARG A 62 -0.51 -2.62 0.82
CA ARG A 62 0.74 -2.91 1.56
C ARG A 62 1.41 -4.22 1.13
N THR A 63 0.65 -5.26 0.84
CA THR A 63 1.20 -6.52 0.31
C THR A 63 1.76 -6.35 -1.10
N ASP A 64 1.10 -5.59 -1.98
CA ASP A 64 1.62 -5.26 -3.32
C ASP A 64 2.89 -4.39 -3.23
N ARG A 65 2.94 -3.40 -2.31
CA ARG A 65 4.17 -2.64 -2.04
C ARG A 65 5.32 -3.50 -1.53
N THR A 66 5.04 -4.49 -0.68
CA THR A 66 6.06 -5.40 -0.11
C THR A 66 6.55 -6.40 -1.17
N GLU A 67 5.66 -6.91 -2.00
CA GLU A 67 6.00 -7.83 -3.10
C GLU A 67 6.77 -7.11 -4.21
N LYS A 68 6.40 -5.86 -4.54
CA LYS A 68 7.20 -4.97 -5.41
C LYS A 68 8.57 -4.67 -4.82
N ASN A 69 8.68 -4.42 -3.50
CA ASN A 69 9.98 -4.21 -2.84
C ASN A 69 10.86 -5.47 -2.92
N LYS A 70 10.29 -6.65 -2.70
CA LYS A 70 11.00 -7.94 -2.81
C LYS A 70 11.45 -8.23 -4.26
N LYS A 71 10.62 -7.90 -5.24
CA LYS A 71 10.96 -8.04 -6.68
C LYS A 71 12.03 -7.05 -7.12
N VAL A 72 12.08 -5.86 -6.51
CA VAL A 72 13.16 -4.88 -6.71
C VAL A 72 14.45 -5.33 -6.02
N MET A 73 14.41 -5.91 -4.81
CA MET A 73 15.60 -6.51 -4.16
C MET A 73 16.27 -7.58 -5.03
N HIS A 74 15.50 -8.47 -5.69
CA HIS A 74 16.07 -9.45 -6.62
C HIS A 74 16.71 -8.82 -7.88
N GLN A 75 16.41 -7.57 -8.20
CA GLN A 75 17.11 -6.86 -9.27
C GLN A 75 18.51 -6.38 -8.88
N PHE A 76 18.77 -6.22 -7.57
CA PHE A 76 20.11 -5.91 -7.05
C PHE A 76 21.06 -7.13 -7.04
N GLU A 77 20.52 -8.34 -7.23
CA GLU A 77 21.29 -9.58 -7.37
C GLU A 77 21.85 -9.80 -8.79
N GLN A 78 21.50 -8.93 -9.75
CA GLN A 78 22.15 -9.00 -11.07
C GLN A 78 23.66 -8.74 -10.92
N PRO A 79 24.51 -9.55 -11.56
CA PRO A 79 25.95 -9.41 -11.44
C PRO A 79 26.39 -8.01 -11.87
N LEU A 80 27.20 -7.37 -11.03
CA LEU A 80 27.77 -6.07 -11.35
C LEU A 80 28.50 -6.17 -12.70
N PRO A 81 28.24 -5.24 -13.64
CA PRO A 81 28.98 -5.19 -14.89
C PRO A 81 30.49 -5.08 -14.62
N LYS A 82 31.32 -5.68 -15.48
CA LYS A 82 32.79 -5.63 -15.36
C LYS A 82 33.34 -4.20 -15.52
N ASP A 83 32.60 -3.31 -16.19
CA ASP A 83 33.05 -1.97 -16.55
C ASP A 83 32.89 -0.97 -15.39
N THR A 84 33.93 -0.17 -15.13
CA THR A 84 34.02 0.80 -14.03
C THR A 84 32.92 1.86 -14.06
N ILE A 85 32.61 2.41 -15.24
CA ILE A 85 31.56 3.42 -15.43
C ILE A 85 30.15 2.83 -15.19
N ARG A 86 29.92 1.60 -15.63
CA ARG A 86 28.63 0.93 -15.42
C ARG A 86 28.44 0.56 -13.95
N LYS A 87 29.52 0.17 -13.28
CA LYS A 87 29.52 -0.12 -11.84
C LYS A 87 29.20 1.13 -11.02
N THR A 88 29.88 2.24 -11.26
CA THR A 88 29.65 3.51 -10.55
C THR A 88 28.22 4.03 -10.75
N LEU A 89 27.66 3.90 -11.97
CA LEU A 89 26.25 4.25 -12.23
C LEU A 89 25.25 3.38 -11.47
N VAL A 90 25.51 2.07 -11.39
CA VAL A 90 24.67 1.14 -10.64
C VAL A 90 24.79 1.41 -9.14
N GLU A 91 25.99 1.71 -8.63
CA GLU A 91 26.21 2.09 -7.23
C GLU A 91 25.46 3.38 -6.89
N TRP A 92 25.54 4.39 -7.75
CA TRP A 92 24.80 5.63 -7.61
C TRP A 92 23.28 5.41 -7.67
N GLU A 93 22.78 4.54 -8.55
CA GLU A 93 21.36 4.14 -8.56
C GLU A 93 20.90 3.64 -7.18
N ARG A 94 21.75 2.89 -6.46
CA ARG A 94 21.42 2.35 -5.13
C ARG A 94 21.35 3.43 -4.05
N THR A 95 22.04 4.55 -4.22
CA THR A 95 22.02 5.65 -3.24
C THR A 95 20.79 6.55 -3.38
N LEU A 96 20.06 6.43 -4.49
CA LEU A 96 18.87 7.22 -4.76
C LEU A 96 17.62 6.70 -4.03
N PRO A 97 16.63 7.58 -3.74
CA PRO A 97 15.37 7.17 -3.16
C PRO A 97 14.56 6.31 -4.14
N PHE A 98 13.74 5.39 -3.62
CA PHE A 98 13.02 4.37 -4.41
C PHE A 98 12.24 4.90 -5.64
N HIS A 99 11.70 6.11 -5.57
CA HIS A 99 10.95 6.71 -6.69
C HIS A 99 11.86 7.19 -7.83
N GLU A 100 13.12 7.49 -7.52
CA GLU A 100 14.15 7.86 -8.49
C GLU A 100 14.95 6.65 -8.99
N GLN A 101 14.86 5.48 -8.35
CA GLN A 101 15.52 4.26 -8.82
C GLN A 101 14.94 3.78 -10.16
N ARG A 102 15.73 3.01 -10.92
CA ARG A 102 15.30 2.45 -12.20
C ARG A 102 14.23 1.39 -11.96
N LYS A 103 13.16 1.43 -12.76
CA LYS A 103 12.14 0.37 -12.70
C LYS A 103 12.61 -0.86 -13.45
N SER A 104 12.01 -2.01 -13.15
CA SER A 104 12.49 -3.28 -13.69
C SER A 104 12.42 -3.42 -15.20
N TYR A 105 11.45 -2.74 -15.81
CA TYR A 105 11.20 -2.71 -17.25
C TYR A 105 11.88 -1.52 -17.96
N GLU A 106 12.61 -0.67 -17.24
CA GLU A 106 13.28 0.49 -17.81
C GLU A 106 14.73 0.17 -18.18
N THR A 107 15.19 0.68 -19.34
CA THR A 107 16.62 0.72 -19.65
C THR A 107 17.32 1.86 -18.92
N MET A 108 18.65 1.82 -18.83
CA MET A 108 19.44 2.88 -18.21
C MET A 108 19.17 4.26 -18.88
N GLN A 109 19.05 4.29 -20.21
CA GLN A 109 18.73 5.51 -20.95
C GLN A 109 17.32 6.03 -20.64
N GLN A 110 16.33 5.14 -20.64
CA GLN A 110 14.93 5.50 -20.33
C GLN A 110 14.81 6.02 -18.90
N TRP A 111 15.53 5.40 -17.98
CA TRP A 111 15.60 5.82 -16.59
C TRP A 111 16.24 7.19 -16.41
N LEU A 112 17.45 7.39 -16.95
CA LEU A 112 18.15 8.68 -16.92
C LEU A 112 17.31 9.79 -17.57
N LYS A 113 16.55 9.45 -18.62
CA LYS A 113 15.57 10.35 -19.26
C LYS A 113 14.42 10.70 -18.33
N ARG A 114 13.86 9.71 -17.62
CA ARG A 114 12.77 9.93 -16.66
C ARG A 114 13.17 10.84 -15.50
N ILE A 115 14.38 10.69 -14.96
CA ILE A 115 14.86 11.53 -13.85
C ILE A 115 15.42 12.89 -14.34
N CYS A 116 15.36 13.17 -15.65
CA CYS A 116 15.88 14.40 -16.28
C CYS A 116 17.39 14.62 -16.05
N ARG A 117 18.18 13.54 -16.15
CA ARG A 117 19.62 13.51 -15.84
C ARG A 117 20.45 13.07 -17.05
N THR A 118 20.03 13.46 -18.26
CA THR A 118 20.51 12.88 -19.53
C THR A 118 21.73 13.56 -20.13
N ARG A 119 21.90 14.87 -19.93
CA ARG A 119 22.74 15.71 -20.80
C ARG A 119 24.21 15.32 -20.85
N ASP A 120 24.80 14.95 -19.71
CA ASP A 120 26.26 14.76 -19.64
C ASP A 120 26.68 13.29 -19.62
N ILE A 121 25.80 12.41 -19.14
CA ILE A 121 26.15 11.02 -18.81
C ILE A 121 25.71 10.01 -19.87
N ILE A 122 24.64 10.29 -20.63
CA ILE A 122 24.14 9.37 -21.67
C ILE A 122 25.18 9.13 -22.77
N PRO A 123 25.85 10.15 -23.33
CA PRO A 123 26.87 9.92 -24.36
C PRO A 123 28.04 9.05 -23.86
N ILE A 124 28.43 9.22 -22.59
CA ILE A 124 29.49 8.43 -21.93
C ILE A 124 29.02 6.99 -21.68
N TYR A 125 27.75 6.81 -21.30
CA TYR A 125 27.18 5.48 -21.11
C TYR A 125 27.03 4.71 -22.43
N GLU A 126 26.56 5.39 -23.48
CA GLU A 126 26.40 4.82 -24.81
C GLU A 126 27.73 4.42 -25.43
N SER A 127 28.78 5.23 -25.23
CA SER A 127 30.13 4.86 -25.69
C SER A 127 30.66 3.61 -24.98
N VAL A 128 30.39 3.43 -23.68
CA VAL A 128 30.79 2.23 -22.93
C VAL A 128 29.99 1.00 -23.36
N ARG A 129 28.71 1.18 -23.72
CA ARG A 129 27.81 0.05 -24.01
C ARG A 129 27.80 -0.38 -25.48
N TYR A 130 27.92 0.57 -26.40
CA TYR A 130 27.83 0.35 -27.85
C TYR A 130 29.13 0.71 -28.58
N GLY A 131 30.08 1.35 -27.90
CA GLY A 131 31.35 1.75 -28.48
C GLY A 131 32.42 0.67 -28.29
N GLU A 132 33.15 0.42 -29.36
CA GLU A 132 34.35 -0.41 -29.43
C GLU A 132 35.61 0.31 -28.87
N LYS A 133 35.44 1.52 -28.30
CA LYS A 133 36.55 2.38 -27.86
C LYS A 133 36.85 2.19 -26.37
N THR A 134 38.14 2.05 -26.06
CA THR A 134 38.70 2.21 -24.72
C THR A 134 38.29 3.58 -24.17
N TYR A 135 37.46 3.58 -23.13
CA TYR A 135 37.11 4.80 -22.41
C TYR A 135 38.38 5.43 -21.84
N THR A 136 38.46 6.76 -21.86
CA THR A 136 39.62 7.47 -21.32
C THR A 136 39.43 7.65 -19.81
N GLU A 137 40.51 7.74 -19.04
CA GLU A 137 40.42 8.08 -17.59
C GLU A 137 39.60 9.36 -17.35
N LEU A 138 39.64 10.31 -18.30
CA LEU A 138 38.82 11.51 -18.31
C LEU A 138 37.30 11.24 -18.28
N ASP A 139 36.85 10.17 -18.94
CA ASP A 139 35.42 9.81 -18.96
C ASP A 139 34.99 9.21 -17.62
N VAL A 140 35.86 8.43 -17.00
CA VAL A 140 35.66 7.93 -15.64
C VAL A 140 35.59 9.11 -14.66
N GLU A 141 36.55 10.04 -14.72
CA GLU A 141 36.57 11.21 -13.84
C GLU A 141 35.31 12.07 -14.00
N LYS A 142 34.85 12.29 -15.25
CA LYS A 142 33.59 12.99 -15.53
C LYS A 142 32.39 12.28 -14.91
N THR A 143 32.33 10.95 -15.00
CA THR A 143 31.23 10.18 -14.40
C THR A 143 31.22 10.29 -12.87
N VAL A 144 32.39 10.19 -12.22
CA VAL A 144 32.52 10.37 -10.77
C VAL A 144 32.11 11.77 -10.34
N ARG A 145 32.63 12.81 -10.99
CA ARG A 145 32.28 14.21 -10.72
C ARG A 145 30.79 14.51 -10.93
N TRP A 146 30.17 13.82 -11.88
CA TRP A 146 28.73 13.94 -12.12
C TRP A 146 27.91 13.25 -11.03
N VAL A 147 28.34 12.08 -10.55
CA VAL A 147 27.74 11.38 -9.41
C VAL A 147 27.83 12.23 -8.14
N GLU A 148 28.99 12.83 -7.86
CA GLU A 148 29.21 13.71 -6.70
C GLU A 148 28.29 14.93 -6.71
N ARG A 149 27.98 15.48 -7.89
CA ARG A 149 27.02 16.58 -8.05
C ARG A 149 25.55 16.12 -7.98
N GLY A 150 25.28 14.87 -7.59
CA GLY A 150 23.94 14.32 -7.49
C GLY A 150 23.26 14.16 -8.85
N GLY A 151 24.05 13.92 -9.89
CA GLY A 151 23.58 13.84 -11.27
C GLY A 151 23.15 15.18 -11.88
N LYS A 152 23.31 16.30 -11.16
CA LYS A 152 23.02 17.64 -11.67
C LYS A 152 24.22 18.10 -12.52
N GLY A 153 23.97 18.18 -13.82
CA GLY A 153 24.83 18.87 -14.79
C GLY A 153 24.64 20.37 -14.71
#